data_AF-A0A7J2JFQ2-F1
#
_entry.id   AF-A0A7J2JFQ2-F1
#
_cell.length_a   1.000
_cell.length_b   1.000
_cell.length_c   1.000
_cell.angle_alpha   90.00
_cell.angle_beta   90.00
_cell.angle_gamma   90.00
#
_symmetry.space_group_name_H-M   'P 1'
#
loop_
_entity.id
_entity.type
_entity.pdbx_description
1 polymer ?
#
loop_
_entity_poly.entity_id
_entity_poly.type
_entity_poly.pdbx_seq_one_letter_code
_entity_poly.pdbx_strand_id
1 'polypeptide(L)' 'MSKETTPQTRLYAVRTTAGQEANVALLIERRAIAQKLPVKAVVAPDAVKGYVFVEAPGPHVVDLAVTGL' A
#
# COMPACT_ATOMS: atom_id res chain seq x y z
N MET A 1 28.93 0.88 15.75
CA MET A 1 27.58 0.31 15.62
C MET A 1 26.69 1.37 15.00
N SER A 2 26.52 1.33 13.68
CA SER A 2 25.64 2.26 12.97
C SER A 2 24.21 1.94 13.36
N LYS A 3 23.46 2.91 13.89
CA LYS A 3 22.02 2.76 14.10
C LYS A 3 21.39 2.42 12.75
N GLU A 4 20.84 1.23 12.59
CA GLU A 4 19.91 0.94 11.50
C GLU A 4 18.70 1.85 11.70
N THR A 5 18.70 2.99 11.01
CA THR A 5 17.53 3.85 10.92
C THR A 5 16.53 3.10 10.05
N THR A 6 15.64 2.30 10.65
CA THR A 6 14.49 1.78 9.91
C THR A 6 13.78 2.98 9.30
N PRO A 7 13.64 3.06 7.97
CA PRO A 7 13.01 4.20 7.35
C PRO A 7 11.60 4.34 7.93
N GLN A 8 11.28 5.54 8.43
CA GLN A 8 9.96 5.80 9.00
C GLN A 8 8.90 5.56 7.93
N THR A 9 8.00 4.63 8.18
CA THR A 9 6.83 4.36 7.34
C THR A 9 5.58 4.96 7.98
N ARG A 10 4.56 5.20 7.15
CA ARG A 10 3.24 5.65 7.58
C ARG A 10 2.18 4.81 6.87
N LEU A 11 1.00 4.76 7.45
CA LEU A 11 -0.18 4.14 6.83
C LEU A 11 -0.94 5.19 6.03
N TYR A 12 -1.27 4.85 4.79
CA TYR A 12 -2.06 5.66 3.88
C TYR A 12 -3.34 4.92 3.52
N ALA A 13 -4.47 5.60 3.65
CA ALA A 13 -5.75 5.08 3.18
C ALA A 13 -5.92 5.39 1.69
N VAL A 14 -6.14 4.36 0.89
CA VAL A 14 -6.43 4.46 -0.55
C VAL A 14 -7.89 4.13 -0.75
N ARG A 15 -8.64 5.05 -1.35
CA ARG A 15 -10.05 4.84 -1.69
C ARG A 15 -10.16 3.82 -2.83
N THR A 16 -11.07 2.88 -2.70
CA THR A 16 -11.36 1.85 -3.70
C THR A 16 -12.86 1.83 -4.01
N THR A 17 -13.24 1.10 -5.05
CA THR A 17 -14.64 0.67 -5.23
C THR A 17 -15.01 -0.29 -4.11
N ALA A 18 -16.12 -0.03 -3.41
CA ALA A 18 -16.58 -0.90 -2.33
C ALA A 18 -16.80 -2.33 -2.83
N GLY A 19 -16.29 -3.32 -2.08
CA GLY A 19 -16.30 -4.73 -2.46
C GLY A 19 -15.14 -5.16 -3.36
N GLN A 20 -14.22 -4.26 -3.74
CA GLN A 20 -13.00 -4.58 -4.48
C GLN A 20 -11.72 -4.47 -3.63
N GLU A 21 -11.83 -4.29 -2.32
CA GLU A 21 -10.69 -4.03 -1.42
C GLU A 21 -9.64 -5.14 -1.50
N ALA A 22 -10.06 -6.40 -1.46
CA ALA A 22 -9.15 -7.55 -1.56
C ALA A 22 -8.45 -7.63 -2.94
N ASN A 23 -9.19 -7.37 -4.03
CA ASN A 23 -8.64 -7.38 -5.38
C ASN A 23 -7.64 -6.24 -5.58
N VAL A 24 -7.98 -5.03 -5.12
CA VAL A 24 -7.08 -3.87 -5.18
C VAL A 24 -5.83 -4.13 -4.34
N ALA A 25 -5.96 -4.67 -3.13
CA ALA A 25 -4.80 -5.00 -2.31
C ALA A 25 -3.85 -5.99 -2.99
N LEU A 26 -4.39 -7.02 -3.64
CA LEU A 26 -3.60 -7.98 -4.43
C LEU A 26 -2.89 -7.33 -5.62
N LEU A 27 -3.56 -6.41 -6.32
CA LEU A 27 -2.96 -5.69 -7.45
C LEU A 27 -1.84 -4.74 -7.00
N ILE A 28 -2.02 -4.05 -5.86
CA ILE A 28 -1.00 -3.20 -5.24
C ILE A 28 0.22 -4.04 -4.84
N GLU A 29 0.02 -5.19 -4.18
CA GLU A 29 1.10 -6.11 -3.81
C GLU A 29 1.91 -6.55 -5.04
N ARG A 30 1.22 -7.07 -6.07
CA ARG A 30 1.86 -7.51 -7.31
C ARG A 30 2.65 -6.40 -7.97
N ARG A 31 2.12 -5.17 -8.00
CA ARG A 31 2.83 -4.02 -8.58
C ARG A 31 4.04 -3.63 -7.74
N ALA A 32 3.91 -3.60 -6.42
CA ALA A 32 5.02 -3.28 -5.52
C ALA A 32 6.19 -4.25 -5.71
N ILE A 33 5.90 -5.56 -5.84
CA ILE A 33 6.91 -6.58 -6.13
C ILE A 33 7.53 -6.35 -7.52
N ALA A 34 6.70 -6.20 -8.56
CA ALA A 34 7.16 -6.08 -9.94
C ALA A 34 8.05 -4.84 -10.17
N GLN A 35 7.72 -3.72 -9.52
CA GLN A 35 8.44 -2.45 -9.66
C GLN A 35 9.45 -2.20 -8.52
N LYS A 36 9.61 -3.15 -7.59
CA LYS A 36 10.47 -3.04 -6.40
C LYS A 36 10.18 -1.76 -5.59
N LEU A 37 8.90 -1.41 -5.45
CA LEU A 37 8.48 -0.26 -4.66
C LEU A 37 8.67 -0.57 -3.17
N PRO A 38 9.07 0.42 -2.34
CA PRO A 38 9.25 0.22 -0.91
C PRO A 38 7.90 0.23 -0.16
N VAL A 39 6.91 -0.53 -0.64
CA VAL A 39 5.67 -0.81 0.09
C VAL A 39 5.94 -1.93 1.07
N LYS A 40 5.69 -1.68 2.35
CA LYS A 40 5.99 -2.63 3.42
C LYS A 40 4.83 -3.57 3.72
N ALA A 41 3.60 -3.08 3.63
CA ALA A 41 2.40 -3.87 3.85
C ALA A 41 1.21 -3.27 3.09
N VAL A 42 0.26 -4.12 2.72
CA VAL A 42 -1.07 -3.73 2.21
C VAL A 42 -2.12 -4.48 3.01
N VAL A 43 -3.12 -3.78 3.53
CA VAL A 43 -4.16 -4.34 4.40
C VAL A 43 -5.53 -3.96 3.87
N ALA A 44 -6.40 -4.96 3.67
CA ALA A 44 -7.80 -4.80 3.32
C ALA A 44 -8.67 -5.43 4.42
N PRO A 45 -9.02 -4.70 5.48
CA PRO A 45 -9.86 -5.24 6.56
C PRO A 45 -11.31 -5.43 6.08
N ASP A 46 -11.90 -6.60 6.32
CA ASP A 46 -13.29 -6.90 5.91
C ASP A 46 -14.34 -5.94 6.47
N ALA A 47 -14.05 -5.36 7.65
CA ALA A 47 -14.90 -4.39 8.35
C ALA A 47 -14.90 -2.98 7.71
N VAL A 48 -13.97 -2.68 6.79
CA VAL A 48 -13.83 -1.36 6.17
C VAL A 48 -14.16 -1.46 4.68
N LYS A 49 -15.22 -0.76 4.25
CA LYS A 49 -15.63 -0.74 2.85
C LYS A 49 -15.09 0.48 2.11
N GLY A 50 -14.66 0.27 0.87
CA GLY A 50 -14.15 1.28 -0.04
C GLY A 50 -12.75 1.79 0.29
N TYR A 51 -11.98 1.08 1.12
CA TYR A 51 -10.61 1.45 1.44
C TYR A 51 -9.68 0.27 1.58
N VAL A 52 -8.43 0.48 1.20
CA VAL A 52 -7.27 -0.35 1.56
C VAL A 52 -6.22 0.54 2.23
N PHE A 53 -5.42 -0.04 3.12
CA PHE A 53 -4.35 0.67 3.81
C PHE A 53 -3.00 0.20 3.29
N VAL A 54 -2.13 1.14 2.93
CA VAL A 54 -0.80 0.87 2.39
C VAL A 54 0.24 1.47 3.33
N GLU A 55 1.16 0.64 3.82
CA GLU A 55 2.32 1.07 4.61
C GLU A 55 3.48 1.41 3.67
N ALA A 56 3.91 2.67 3.66
CA ALA A 56 4.98 3.14 2.80
C ALA A 56 5.81 4.29 3.44
N PRO A 57 7.03 4.58 2.94
CA PRO A 57 7.84 5.72 3.36
C PRO A 57 7.23 7.09 3.04
N GLY A 58 6.33 7.16 2.07
CA GLY A 58 5.73 8.40 1.60
C GLY A 58 4.55 8.20 0.64
N PRO A 59 3.70 9.22 0.45
CA PRO A 59 2.53 9.12 -0.41
C PRO A 59 2.89 8.88 -1.89
N HIS A 60 4.01 9.42 -2.37
CA HIS A 60 4.50 9.20 -3.73
C HIS A 60 4.73 7.71 -4.07
N VAL A 61 5.12 6.89 -3.09
CA VAL A 61 5.25 5.43 -3.27
C VAL A 61 3.88 4.79 -3.45
N VAL A 62 2.89 5.25 -2.68
CA VAL A 62 1.50 4.80 -2.79
C VAL A 62 0.94 5.17 -4.15
N ASP A 63 1.15 6.40 -4.62
CA ASP A 63 0.71 6.87 -5.94
C ASP A 63 1.22 5.95 -7.06
N LEU A 64 2.50 5.59 -7.05
CA LEU A 64 3.09 4.63 -8.00
C LEU A 64 2.44 3.24 -7.89
N ALA A 65 2.19 2.78 -6.67
CA ALA A 65 1.58 1.48 -6.43
C ALA A 65 0.12 1.41 -6.91
N VAL A 66 -0.61 2.54 -6.93
CA VAL A 66 -2.05 2.56 -7.27
C VAL A 66 -2.36 3.10 -8.67
N THR A 67 -1.39 3.70 -9.37
CA THR A 67 -1.61 4.32 -10.69
C THR A 67 -2.27 3.37 -11.70
N GLY A 68 -3.46 3.75 -12.21
CA GLY A 68 -4.18 2.97 -13.22
C GLY A 68 -4.86 1.69 -12.70
N LEU A 69 -5.07 1.57 -11.38
CA LEU A 69 -5.98 0.58 -10.76
C LEU A 69 -7.41 1.12 -10.64
#